data_AF-A0A9D9GHQ4-F1
#
_entry.id   AF-A0A9D9GHQ4-F1
#
_cell.length_a   1.000
_cell.length_b   1.000
_cell.length_c   1.000
_cell.angle_alpha   90.00
_cell.angle_beta   90.00
_cell.angle_gamma   90.00
#
_symmetry.space_group_name_H-M   'P 1'
#
loop_
_entity.id
_entity.type
_entity.pdbx_description
1 polymer ?
#
loop_
_entity_poly.entity_id
_entity_poly.type
_entity_poly.pdbx_seq_one_letter_code
_entity_poly.pdbx_strand_id
1 'polypeptide(L)'
;MRISSIFLVSILLLFIPIHVYADMVQTDSVFHTGTKDSVLNVRDAVDDMLGNLLEDWVMTYVEEDECDTTASAPTYADSVYVARLSRLPYVMEMPYNDKVRAFIDMYVMKRRQQLGTLLGLSTYYFPIFEEALTRHDLPLELKYLPIIESALKPTIVSHAGAAGLWQFIVSTGRMYGLEINSLIDERCDPLKSTDAACRYLKDLYGIYGDWHLVIAAYNCGPGNVNKAIRRSGGKRDYWAIYPYLPRETRGYVPIFIAANYAMNYHCEHNVCAQKVNMPVVVDTIMTTHRIHLEQLAHVLNVPIEELRMLNPQYRRDVIPGNGKAYSICLPASYAELYIDKEQEVLAYKADELINNRRAEINMAQQSGHVYGNGVIYYKVKSGNTLGGIAQKYRVSVAQLKKWNNIKGTTIRVGQTLKIYH
;
A
#
# COMPACT_ATOMS: atom_id res chain seq x y z
N MET A 1 -27.99 63.37 10.64
CA MET A 1 -28.57 62.07 10.21
C MET A 1 -27.49 61.27 9.52
N ARG A 2 -27.14 60.11 10.07
CA ARG A 2 -26.13 59.18 9.52
C ARG A 2 -26.71 58.51 8.28
N ILE A 3 -25.99 58.57 7.15
CA ILE A 3 -26.21 57.69 6.00
C ILE A 3 -24.91 56.97 5.73
N SER A 4 -24.88 55.70 6.11
CA SER A 4 -23.90 54.71 5.70
C SER A 4 -24.11 54.39 4.22
N SER A 5 -23.04 54.29 3.43
CA SER A 5 -23.09 53.65 2.12
C SER A 5 -21.81 52.85 1.93
N ILE A 6 -22.05 51.55 1.74
CA ILE A 6 -21.12 50.43 1.80
C ILE A 6 -20.37 50.32 0.47
N PHE A 7 -19.05 50.13 0.55
CA PHE A 7 -18.22 49.71 -0.57
C PHE A 7 -18.61 48.29 -1.02
N LEU A 8 -19.13 48.16 -2.24
CA LEU A 8 -19.28 46.88 -2.92
C LEU A 8 -17.91 46.46 -3.50
N VAL A 9 -17.27 45.47 -2.87
CA VAL A 9 -16.15 44.74 -3.48
C VAL A 9 -16.74 43.53 -4.18
N SER A 10 -16.79 43.58 -5.52
CA SER A 10 -17.14 42.45 -6.36
C SER A 10 -16.03 41.40 -6.31
N ILE A 11 -16.25 40.32 -5.56
CA ILE A 11 -15.41 39.12 -5.62
C ILE A 11 -15.83 38.31 -6.85
N LEU A 12 -14.99 38.36 -7.89
CA LEU A 12 -15.07 37.45 -9.04
C LEU A 12 -14.67 36.06 -8.55
N LEU A 13 -15.66 35.23 -8.16
CA LEU A 13 -15.47 33.80 -7.99
C LEU A 13 -15.23 33.18 -9.37
N LEU A 14 -13.97 32.88 -9.67
CA LEU A 14 -13.59 31.97 -10.75
C LEU A 14 -14.17 30.59 -10.42
N PHE A 15 -15.39 30.34 -10.89
CA PHE A 15 -15.95 28.99 -11.02
C PHE A 15 -15.06 28.22 -11.99
N ILE A 16 -14.12 27.44 -11.46
CA ILE A 16 -13.53 26.35 -12.23
C ILE A 16 -14.62 25.28 -12.34
N PRO A 17 -15.10 24.93 -13.55
CA PRO A 17 -16.13 23.91 -13.69
C PRO A 17 -15.60 22.56 -13.22
N ILE A 18 -16.34 21.96 -12.27
CA ILE A 18 -16.14 20.64 -11.64
C ILE A 18 -15.94 19.49 -12.67
N HIS A 19 -16.26 19.72 -13.94
CA HIS A 19 -16.14 18.73 -15.01
C HIS A 19 -14.70 18.31 -15.32
N VAL A 20 -13.69 19.12 -14.97
CA VAL A 20 -12.28 18.79 -15.26
C VAL A 20 -11.70 17.76 -14.27
N TYR A 21 -12.29 17.60 -13.08
CA TYR A 21 -11.78 16.64 -12.08
C TYR A 21 -12.12 15.19 -12.40
N ALA A 22 -13.28 14.94 -13.04
CA ALA A 22 -13.75 13.59 -13.33
C ALA A 22 -12.94 12.87 -14.41
N ASP A 23 -12.29 13.62 -15.32
CA ASP A 23 -11.50 13.06 -16.42
C ASP A 23 -10.04 12.76 -16.04
N MET A 24 -9.55 13.21 -14.88
CA MET A 24 -8.16 12.98 -14.44
C MET A 24 -7.96 11.74 -13.58
N VAL A 25 -9.02 10.99 -13.25
CA VAL A 25 -8.91 9.71 -12.53
C VAL A 25 -8.69 8.60 -13.56
N GLN A 26 -7.42 8.34 -13.86
CA GLN A 26 -7.01 7.17 -14.65
C GLN A 26 -7.40 5.90 -13.87
N THR A 27 -8.37 5.16 -14.41
CA THR A 27 -9.04 4.02 -13.77
C THR A 27 -8.25 2.73 -13.98
N ASP A 28 -7.84 2.09 -12.89
CA ASP A 28 -7.52 0.65 -12.89
C ASP A 28 -8.31 -0.01 -11.76
N SER A 29 -9.14 -1.00 -12.12
CA SER A 29 -9.87 -1.82 -11.17
C SER A 29 -8.91 -2.64 -10.32
N VAL A 30 -9.19 -2.76 -9.02
CA VAL A 30 -8.32 -3.44 -8.04
C VAL A 30 -8.27 -4.98 -8.25
N PHE A 31 -9.18 -5.54 -9.05
CA PHE A 31 -9.29 -6.99 -9.29
C PHE A 31 -9.44 -7.30 -10.78
N HIS A 32 -8.49 -8.03 -11.38
CA HIS A 32 -8.67 -8.73 -12.65
C HIS A 32 -7.76 -9.98 -12.71
N THR A 33 -8.38 -11.17 -12.74
CA THR A 33 -8.19 -12.23 -13.76
C THR A 33 -9.34 -13.24 -13.66
N GLY A 34 -9.78 -13.79 -14.81
CA GLY A 34 -10.57 -15.04 -14.85
C GLY A 34 -12.04 -14.94 -15.28
N THR A 35 -12.34 -15.47 -16.46
CA THR A 35 -13.69 -15.68 -16.99
C THR A 35 -14.39 -16.84 -16.26
N LYS A 36 -15.17 -16.55 -15.21
CA LYS A 36 -16.31 -17.32 -14.67
C LYS A 36 -17.09 -16.44 -13.67
N ASP A 37 -18.26 -16.89 -13.22
CA ASP A 37 -19.32 -16.12 -12.55
C ASP A 37 -18.85 -14.99 -11.60
N SER A 38 -19.42 -13.79 -11.73
CA SER A 38 -18.79 -12.55 -11.19
C SER A 38 -18.89 -12.34 -9.68
N VAL A 39 -19.87 -12.98 -9.03
CA VAL A 39 -19.98 -13.00 -7.56
C VAL A 39 -18.97 -13.97 -6.97
N LEU A 40 -18.59 -15.02 -7.72
CA LEU A 40 -17.48 -15.87 -7.34
C LEU A 40 -16.18 -15.06 -7.36
N ASN A 41 -15.90 -14.18 -8.32
CA ASN A 41 -14.58 -13.53 -8.38
C ASN A 41 -14.28 -12.58 -7.20
N VAL A 42 -15.23 -11.74 -6.76
CA VAL A 42 -15.05 -10.88 -5.56
C VAL A 42 -14.98 -11.72 -4.29
N ARG A 43 -15.83 -12.75 -4.23
CA ARG A 43 -15.81 -13.71 -3.14
C ARG A 43 -14.46 -14.38 -3.07
N ASP A 44 -13.98 -14.98 -4.16
CA ASP A 44 -12.73 -15.72 -4.23
C ASP A 44 -11.53 -14.80 -3.94
N ALA A 45 -11.52 -13.56 -4.42
CA ALA A 45 -10.47 -12.59 -4.09
C ALA A 45 -10.43 -12.25 -2.60
N VAL A 46 -11.58 -12.00 -1.97
CA VAL A 46 -11.64 -11.74 -0.52
C VAL A 46 -11.46 -13.02 0.29
N ASP A 47 -11.92 -14.17 -0.20
CA ASP A 47 -11.77 -15.48 0.42
C ASP A 47 -10.31 -15.95 0.41
N ASP A 48 -9.57 -15.62 -0.65
CA ASP A 48 -8.12 -15.79 -0.80
C ASP A 48 -7.35 -14.81 0.08
N MET A 49 -7.74 -13.52 0.10
CA MET A 49 -7.18 -12.53 1.02
C MET A 49 -7.35 -12.93 2.48
N LEU A 50 -8.54 -13.39 2.87
CA LEU A 50 -8.80 -13.85 4.23
C LEU A 50 -8.07 -15.15 4.53
N GLY A 51 -8.01 -16.09 3.59
CA GLY A 51 -7.34 -17.38 3.78
C GLY A 51 -5.82 -17.26 3.89
N ASN A 52 -5.16 -16.85 2.80
CA ASN A 52 -3.70 -16.96 2.69
C ASN A 52 -2.95 -15.76 3.28
N LEU A 53 -3.50 -14.53 3.19
CA LEU A 53 -2.75 -13.31 3.53
C LEU A 53 -2.87 -12.90 5.00
N LEU A 54 -3.96 -13.30 5.66
CA LEU A 54 -4.21 -13.03 7.06
C LEU A 54 -3.41 -13.99 7.94
N GLU A 55 -3.42 -15.30 7.64
CA GLU A 55 -2.79 -16.33 8.48
C GLU A 55 -1.28 -16.07 8.67
N ASP A 56 -0.51 -15.81 7.61
CA ASP A 56 0.94 -15.59 7.72
C ASP A 56 1.32 -14.33 8.52
N TRP A 57 0.53 -13.26 8.39
CA TRP A 57 0.85 -11.98 9.03
C TRP A 57 0.37 -11.92 10.48
N VAL A 58 -0.79 -12.51 10.76
CA VAL A 58 -1.44 -12.43 12.07
C VAL A 58 -0.86 -13.42 13.06
N MET A 59 -0.33 -14.57 12.62
CA MET A 59 0.30 -15.56 13.52
C MET A 59 1.50 -14.99 14.28
N THR A 60 2.04 -13.84 13.86
CA THR A 60 3.10 -13.13 14.60
C THR A 60 2.56 -12.37 15.82
N TYR A 61 1.26 -12.07 15.86
CA TYR A 61 0.64 -11.14 16.80
C TYR A 61 -0.58 -11.69 17.53
N VAL A 62 -1.08 -12.89 17.19
CA VAL A 62 -2.18 -13.53 17.92
C VAL A 62 -1.62 -14.41 19.04
N GLU A 63 -2.18 -14.24 20.23
CA GLU A 63 -1.91 -15.13 21.36
C GLU A 63 -2.88 -16.33 21.31
N GLU A 64 -2.42 -17.49 21.80
CA GLU A 64 -3.33 -18.60 22.09
C GLU A 64 -4.34 -18.13 23.14
N ASP A 65 -5.63 -18.20 22.81
CA ASP A 65 -6.72 -17.70 23.64
C ASP A 65 -7.86 -18.74 23.70
N GLU A 66 -8.73 -18.61 24.71
CA GLU A 66 -9.88 -19.49 24.98
C GLU A 66 -11.01 -19.35 23.94
N CYS A 67 -10.85 -18.46 22.96
CA CYS A 67 -11.83 -18.20 21.91
C CYS A 67 -11.91 -19.38 20.91
N ASP A 68 -12.73 -20.39 21.24
CA ASP A 68 -13.01 -21.52 20.36
C ASP A 68 -14.00 -21.14 19.24
N THR A 69 -13.46 -20.60 18.15
CA THR A 69 -14.22 -20.33 16.92
C THR A 69 -14.51 -21.60 16.09
N THR A 70 -14.02 -22.78 16.51
CA THR A 70 -14.25 -24.07 15.84
C THR A 70 -15.60 -24.69 16.16
N ALA A 71 -16.32 -24.15 17.15
CA ALA A 71 -17.71 -24.48 17.42
C ALA A 71 -18.56 -24.39 16.15
N SER A 72 -19.53 -25.30 16.01
CA SER A 72 -20.37 -25.37 14.80
C SER A 72 -21.16 -24.07 14.62
N ALA A 73 -21.18 -23.60 13.37
CA ALA A 73 -21.86 -22.36 13.02
C ALA A 73 -23.38 -22.59 12.96
N PRO A 74 -24.19 -21.86 13.76
CA PRO A 74 -25.63 -22.00 13.71
C PRO A 74 -26.18 -21.49 12.36
N THR A 75 -27.18 -22.18 11.83
CA THR A 75 -27.91 -21.74 10.64
C THR A 75 -29.24 -21.11 11.06
N TYR A 76 -29.63 -20.05 10.36
CA TYR A 76 -30.90 -19.35 10.59
C TYR A 76 -31.73 -19.31 9.30
N ALA A 77 -33.04 -19.11 9.45
CA ALA A 77 -33.91 -18.79 8.32
C ALA A 77 -33.59 -17.38 7.78
N ASP A 78 -33.81 -17.17 6.49
CA ASP A 78 -33.57 -15.89 5.80
C ASP A 78 -34.24 -14.70 6.49
N SER A 79 -35.44 -14.89 7.05
CA SER A 79 -36.17 -13.87 7.81
C SER A 79 -35.39 -13.33 9.01
N VAL A 80 -34.51 -14.14 9.61
CA VAL A 80 -33.64 -13.71 10.72
C VAL A 80 -32.56 -12.77 10.20
N TYR A 81 -31.92 -13.09 9.07
CA TYR A 81 -30.91 -12.22 8.45
C TYR A 81 -31.52 -10.89 8.01
N VAL A 82 -32.71 -10.92 7.39
CA VAL A 82 -33.48 -9.73 7.04
C VAL A 82 -33.75 -8.86 8.27
N ALA A 83 -34.26 -9.46 9.35
CA ALA A 83 -34.59 -8.74 10.59
C ALA A 83 -33.36 -8.19 11.32
N ARG A 84 -32.21 -8.85 11.21
CA ARG A 84 -30.94 -8.39 11.80
C ARG A 84 -30.37 -7.22 11.01
N LEU A 85 -30.29 -7.34 9.69
CA LEU A 85 -29.83 -6.24 8.81
C LEU A 85 -30.68 -4.97 8.99
N SER A 86 -32.00 -5.11 9.13
CA SER A 86 -32.88 -3.94 9.34
C SER A 86 -32.76 -3.29 10.72
N ARG A 87 -32.16 -3.96 11.70
CA ARG A 87 -31.92 -3.45 13.06
C ARG A 87 -30.53 -2.84 13.25
N LEU A 88 -29.63 -2.99 12.29
CA LEU A 88 -28.32 -2.35 12.36
C LEU A 88 -28.52 -0.82 12.45
N PRO A 89 -27.75 -0.12 13.29
CA PRO A 89 -27.77 1.33 13.32
C PRO A 89 -27.06 1.84 12.07
N TYR A 90 -27.82 2.16 11.02
CA TYR A 90 -27.26 2.59 9.74
C TYR A 90 -27.79 3.93 9.24
N VAL A 91 -26.91 4.69 8.60
CA VAL A 91 -27.24 5.77 7.65
C VAL A 91 -27.32 5.19 6.23
N MET A 92 -26.52 4.16 5.95
CA MET A 92 -26.47 3.48 4.66
C MET A 92 -27.36 2.24 4.68
N GLU A 93 -28.36 2.17 3.80
CA GLU A 93 -29.29 1.03 3.77
C GLU A 93 -28.56 -0.31 3.68
N MET A 94 -28.98 -1.30 4.47
CA MET A 94 -28.38 -2.64 4.48
C MET A 94 -29.36 -3.70 3.93
N PRO A 95 -29.76 -3.65 2.64
CA PRO A 95 -30.80 -4.52 2.12
C PRO A 95 -30.35 -5.99 2.05
N TYR A 96 -31.29 -6.90 2.31
CA TYR A 96 -31.09 -8.33 2.13
C TYR A 96 -31.32 -8.74 0.67
N ASN A 97 -30.46 -9.62 0.15
CA ASN A 97 -30.70 -10.42 -1.05
C ASN A 97 -29.77 -11.64 -1.07
N ASP A 98 -29.97 -12.55 -2.02
CA ASP A 98 -29.19 -13.79 -2.15
C ASP A 98 -27.67 -13.54 -2.29
N LYS A 99 -27.26 -12.40 -2.86
CA LYS A 99 -25.83 -12.06 -3.00
C LYS A 99 -25.24 -11.66 -1.66
N VAL A 100 -25.92 -10.79 -0.91
CA VAL A 100 -25.54 -10.41 0.46
C VAL A 100 -25.49 -11.66 1.35
N ARG A 101 -26.52 -12.51 1.28
CA ARG A 101 -26.57 -13.77 2.03
C ARG A 101 -25.36 -14.67 1.77
N ALA A 102 -24.98 -14.85 0.50
CA ALA A 102 -23.83 -15.68 0.14
C ALA A 102 -22.50 -15.16 0.73
N PHE A 103 -22.34 -13.84 0.87
CA PHE A 103 -21.18 -13.23 1.53
C PHE A 103 -21.27 -13.30 3.06
N ILE A 104 -22.47 -13.18 3.64
CA ILE A 104 -22.66 -13.41 5.08
C ILE A 104 -22.20 -14.84 5.42
N ASP A 105 -22.66 -15.84 4.69
CA ASP A 105 -22.29 -17.24 4.91
C ASP A 105 -20.78 -17.47 4.73
N MET A 106 -20.12 -16.72 3.83
CA MET A 106 -18.66 -16.76 3.70
C MET A 106 -17.98 -16.36 5.01
N TYR A 107 -18.32 -15.19 5.58
CA TYR A 107 -17.73 -14.71 6.83
C TYR A 107 -18.06 -15.63 8.02
N VAL A 108 -19.34 -15.91 8.26
CA VAL A 108 -19.79 -16.49 9.54
C VAL A 108 -19.78 -18.03 9.56
N MET A 109 -19.69 -18.67 8.38
CA MET A 109 -19.67 -20.14 8.28
C MET A 109 -18.32 -20.67 7.77
N LYS A 110 -17.74 -20.06 6.72
CA LYS A 110 -16.53 -20.59 6.06
C LYS A 110 -15.22 -19.98 6.55
N ARG A 111 -15.23 -18.71 6.99
CA ARG A 111 -14.06 -17.93 7.39
C ARG A 111 -14.15 -17.45 8.83
N ARG A 112 -14.60 -18.35 9.72
CA ARG A 112 -14.88 -18.07 11.13
C ARG A 112 -13.65 -17.64 11.91
N GLN A 113 -12.54 -18.34 11.71
CA GLN A 113 -11.26 -18.02 12.34
C GLN A 113 -10.79 -16.64 11.90
N GLN A 114 -10.83 -16.36 10.59
CA GLN A 114 -10.47 -15.06 10.03
C GLN A 114 -11.38 -13.94 10.51
N LEU A 115 -12.69 -14.20 10.67
CA LEU A 115 -13.60 -13.24 11.30
C LEU A 115 -13.20 -12.96 12.75
N GLY A 116 -12.84 -13.98 13.53
CA GLY A 116 -12.30 -13.82 14.88
C GLY A 116 -11.04 -12.96 14.94
N THR A 117 -10.13 -13.18 14.00
CA THR A 117 -8.94 -12.35 13.81
C THR A 117 -9.28 -10.89 13.47
N LEU A 118 -10.18 -10.67 12.52
CA LEU A 118 -10.62 -9.33 12.12
C LEU A 118 -11.25 -8.58 13.29
N LEU A 119 -12.05 -9.27 14.12
CA LEU A 119 -12.59 -8.73 15.37
C LEU A 119 -11.47 -8.31 16.32
N GLY A 120 -10.44 -9.13 16.49
CA GLY A 120 -9.24 -8.78 17.27
C GLY A 120 -8.57 -7.51 16.75
N LEU A 121 -8.18 -7.50 15.47
CA LEU A 121 -7.53 -6.35 14.82
C LEU A 121 -8.37 -5.07 14.86
N SER A 122 -9.70 -5.21 14.82
CA SER A 122 -10.61 -4.06 14.85
C SER A 122 -10.49 -3.25 16.14
N THR A 123 -10.11 -3.88 17.26
CA THR A 123 -9.89 -3.17 18.53
C THR A 123 -8.80 -2.11 18.45
N TYR A 124 -7.82 -2.28 17.56
CA TYR A 124 -6.75 -1.33 17.32
C TYR A 124 -7.08 -0.33 16.20
N TYR A 125 -7.56 -0.82 15.05
CA TYR A 125 -7.73 0.03 13.87
C TYR A 125 -9.05 0.83 13.85
N PHE A 126 -10.15 0.30 14.42
CA PHE A 126 -11.44 1.00 14.33
C PHE A 126 -11.47 2.34 15.05
N PRO A 127 -10.85 2.52 16.24
CA PRO A 127 -10.76 3.84 16.86
C PRO A 127 -10.15 4.90 15.93
N ILE A 128 -9.09 4.55 15.17
CA ILE A 128 -8.47 5.43 14.17
C ILE A 128 -9.47 5.81 13.07
N PHE A 129 -10.21 4.82 12.57
CA PHE A 129 -11.18 5.03 11.49
C PHE A 129 -12.37 5.88 11.97
N GLU A 130 -12.93 5.56 13.13
CA GLU A 130 -14.08 6.23 13.72
C GLU A 130 -13.77 7.70 14.03
N GLU A 131 -12.59 8.00 14.56
CA GLU A 131 -12.17 9.38 14.82
C GLU A 131 -12.12 10.19 13.50
N ALA A 132 -11.51 9.63 12.45
CA ALA A 132 -11.41 10.29 11.16
C ALA A 132 -12.77 10.45 10.47
N LEU A 133 -13.60 9.39 10.45
CA LEU A 133 -14.94 9.43 9.87
C LEU A 133 -15.81 10.48 10.56
N THR A 134 -15.78 10.52 11.90
CA THR A 134 -16.50 11.53 12.70
C THR A 134 -16.01 12.94 12.40
N ARG A 135 -14.69 13.15 12.31
CA ARG A 135 -14.08 14.45 11.97
C ARG A 135 -14.55 14.97 10.60
N HIS A 136 -14.78 14.07 9.65
CA HIS A 136 -15.22 14.41 8.30
C HIS A 136 -16.75 14.39 8.11
N ASP A 137 -17.52 14.09 9.15
CA ASP A 137 -18.99 13.93 9.13
C ASP A 137 -19.43 12.84 8.14
N LEU A 138 -18.81 11.66 8.25
CA LEU A 138 -19.05 10.49 7.41
C LEU A 138 -19.70 9.35 8.20
N PRO A 139 -20.52 8.49 7.56
CA PRO A 139 -21.08 7.30 8.20
C PRO A 139 -20.01 6.38 8.78
N LEU A 140 -20.21 5.93 10.03
CA LEU A 140 -19.24 5.08 10.74
C LEU A 140 -19.13 3.68 10.15
N GLU A 141 -20.15 3.22 9.44
CA GLU A 141 -20.17 1.92 8.78
C GLU A 141 -19.10 1.84 7.66
N LEU A 142 -18.57 2.97 7.18
CA LEU A 142 -17.45 3.00 6.23
C LEU A 142 -16.14 2.44 6.84
N LYS A 143 -16.03 2.31 8.17
CA LYS A 143 -14.89 1.67 8.84
C LYS A 143 -14.69 0.20 8.45
N TYR A 144 -15.69 -0.42 7.83
CA TYR A 144 -15.63 -1.79 7.33
C TYR A 144 -15.05 -1.89 5.91
N LEU A 145 -14.81 -0.78 5.20
CA LEU A 145 -14.13 -0.81 3.89
C LEU A 145 -12.71 -1.42 3.99
N PRO A 146 -11.86 -1.05 4.96
CA PRO A 146 -10.56 -1.70 5.16
C PRO A 146 -10.60 -3.22 5.38
N ILE A 147 -11.73 -3.79 5.85
CA ILE A 147 -11.87 -5.25 5.95
C ILE A 147 -11.89 -5.89 4.57
N ILE A 148 -12.67 -5.31 3.64
CA ILE A 148 -12.84 -5.87 2.30
C ILE A 148 -11.70 -5.48 1.35
N GLU A 149 -10.98 -4.40 1.66
CA GLU A 149 -9.83 -3.92 0.87
C GLU A 149 -8.52 -4.62 1.25
N SER A 150 -8.26 -4.79 2.55
CA SER A 150 -6.93 -5.18 3.01
C SER A 150 -6.92 -6.25 4.10
N ALA A 151 -8.11 -6.71 4.54
CA ALA A 151 -8.27 -7.49 5.76
C ALA A 151 -7.57 -6.86 6.98
N LEU A 152 -7.57 -5.53 7.06
CA LEU A 152 -6.87 -4.73 8.07
C LEU A 152 -5.33 -4.87 8.10
N LYS A 153 -4.74 -5.38 7.01
CA LYS A 153 -3.27 -5.44 6.84
C LYS A 153 -2.74 -4.12 6.25
N PRO A 154 -1.90 -3.34 6.95
CA PRO A 154 -1.47 -2.02 6.50
C PRO A 154 -0.36 -2.03 5.45
N THR A 155 0.30 -3.17 5.23
CA THR A 155 1.44 -3.28 4.31
C THR A 155 1.12 -4.03 3.01
N ILE A 156 -0.15 -4.45 2.82
CA ILE A 156 -0.56 -5.22 1.65
C ILE A 156 -0.52 -4.35 0.39
N VAL A 157 -0.04 -4.95 -0.71
CA VAL A 157 -0.03 -4.35 -2.04
C VAL A 157 -0.73 -5.30 -3.01
N SER A 158 -1.75 -4.83 -3.71
CA SER A 158 -2.45 -5.62 -4.72
C SER A 158 -1.63 -5.78 -6.00
N HIS A 159 -2.05 -6.70 -6.87
CA HIS A 159 -1.45 -6.85 -8.20
C HIS A 159 -1.55 -5.58 -9.06
N ALA A 160 -2.58 -4.76 -8.86
CA ALA A 160 -2.76 -3.46 -9.52
C ALA A 160 -1.91 -2.34 -8.88
N GLY A 161 -1.18 -2.64 -7.80
CA GLY A 161 -0.34 -1.67 -7.10
C GLY A 161 -1.09 -0.78 -6.10
N ALA A 162 -2.33 -1.12 -5.76
CA ALA A 162 -3.05 -0.52 -4.64
C ALA A 162 -2.37 -0.92 -3.33
N ALA A 163 -2.26 -0.01 -2.35
CA ALA A 163 -1.52 -0.30 -1.12
C ALA A 163 -2.23 0.19 0.15
N GLY A 164 -1.95 -0.50 1.25
CA GLY A 164 -2.37 -0.13 2.60
C GLY A 164 -3.79 -0.52 2.97
N LEU A 165 -4.22 -0.04 4.14
CA LEU A 165 -5.54 -0.36 4.72
C LEU A 165 -6.69 0.01 3.78
N TRP A 166 -6.54 1.13 3.08
CA TRP A 166 -7.55 1.70 2.19
C TRP A 166 -7.30 1.40 0.71
N GLN A 167 -6.28 0.59 0.38
CA GLN A 167 -5.92 0.18 -0.99
C GLN A 167 -5.88 1.34 -1.99
N PHE A 168 -5.13 2.38 -1.68
CA PHE A 168 -4.93 3.49 -2.60
C PHE A 168 -4.02 3.09 -3.78
N ILE A 169 -4.45 3.36 -5.01
CA ILE A 169 -3.53 3.43 -6.17
C ILE A 169 -2.63 4.66 -6.01
N VAL A 170 -1.39 4.61 -6.52
CA VAL A 170 -0.37 5.66 -6.37
C VAL A 170 -0.88 7.04 -6.81
N SER A 171 -1.55 7.13 -7.97
CA SER A 171 -2.08 8.38 -8.51
C SER A 171 -3.11 9.02 -7.58
N THR A 172 -4.09 8.24 -7.14
CA THR A 172 -5.14 8.69 -6.21
C THR A 172 -4.55 9.06 -4.85
N GLY A 173 -3.64 8.25 -4.31
CA GLY A 173 -2.97 8.55 -3.04
C GLY A 173 -2.25 9.90 -3.08
N ARG A 174 -1.50 10.17 -4.16
CA ARG A 174 -0.84 11.48 -4.36
C ARG A 174 -1.83 12.63 -4.52
N MET A 175 -2.94 12.41 -5.22
CA MET A 175 -4.01 13.40 -5.36
C MET A 175 -4.57 13.84 -4.01
N TYR A 176 -4.67 12.90 -3.06
CA TYR A 176 -5.09 13.17 -1.68
C TYR A 176 -3.94 13.48 -0.72
N GLY A 177 -2.74 13.78 -1.23
CA GLY A 177 -1.63 14.32 -0.44
C GLY A 177 -0.73 13.29 0.23
N LEU A 178 -0.86 12.00 -0.10
CA LEU A 178 0.02 10.95 0.41
C LEU A 178 1.38 10.99 -0.31
N GLU A 179 2.47 10.97 0.45
CA GLU A 179 3.83 10.84 -0.05
C GLU A 179 4.16 9.38 -0.38
N ILE A 180 4.57 9.13 -1.62
CA ILE A 180 5.02 7.80 -2.08
C ILE A 180 6.35 7.93 -2.81
N ASN A 181 7.40 7.35 -2.24
CA ASN A 181 8.74 7.25 -2.81
C ASN A 181 9.45 5.93 -2.41
N SER A 182 10.78 5.88 -2.57
CA SER A 182 11.58 4.68 -2.34
C SER A 182 11.75 4.31 -0.85
N LEU A 183 11.58 5.28 0.06
CA LEU A 183 11.75 5.09 1.51
C LEU A 183 10.41 5.14 2.24
N ILE A 184 9.45 5.95 1.78
CA ILE A 184 8.14 6.10 2.41
C ILE A 184 7.00 5.75 1.46
N ASP A 185 5.97 5.09 1.98
CA ASP A 185 4.67 4.91 1.34
C ASP A 185 3.56 5.24 2.34
N GLU A 186 3.09 6.48 2.35
CA GLU A 186 2.06 6.94 3.29
C GLU A 186 0.67 6.34 3.03
N ARG A 187 0.51 5.55 1.96
CA ARG A 187 -0.69 4.70 1.81
C ARG A 187 -0.76 3.61 2.88
N CYS A 188 0.40 3.20 3.41
CA CYS A 188 0.49 2.23 4.49
C CYS A 188 0.33 2.86 5.88
N ASP A 189 0.49 4.18 6.01
CA ASP A 189 0.31 4.91 7.28
C ASP A 189 -1.18 4.91 7.69
N PRO A 190 -1.56 4.30 8.83
CA PRO A 190 -2.97 4.18 9.21
C PRO A 190 -3.68 5.51 9.41
N LEU A 191 -3.01 6.54 9.95
CA LEU A 191 -3.63 7.84 10.20
C LEU A 191 -3.81 8.62 8.90
N LYS A 192 -2.74 8.74 8.11
CA LYS A 192 -2.73 9.54 6.88
C LYS A 192 -3.59 8.93 5.79
N SER A 193 -3.51 7.61 5.60
CA SER A 193 -4.33 6.92 4.60
C SER A 193 -5.82 6.98 4.94
N THR A 194 -6.18 6.89 6.23
CA THR A 194 -7.58 7.04 6.68
C THR A 194 -8.12 8.45 6.43
N ASP A 195 -7.36 9.49 6.77
CA ASP A 195 -7.77 10.86 6.47
C ASP A 195 -7.96 11.10 4.96
N ALA A 196 -7.02 10.59 4.14
CA ALA A 196 -7.12 10.65 2.69
C ALA A 196 -8.37 9.90 2.17
N ALA A 197 -8.67 8.72 2.71
CA ALA A 197 -9.86 7.95 2.35
C ALA A 197 -11.15 8.69 2.69
N CYS A 198 -11.22 9.33 3.87
CA CYS A 198 -12.37 10.13 4.26
C CYS A 198 -12.62 11.28 3.28
N ARG A 199 -11.57 12.03 2.92
CA ARG A 199 -11.70 13.11 1.91
C ARG A 199 -12.14 12.57 0.55
N TYR A 200 -11.61 11.44 0.11
CA TYR A 200 -12.01 10.84 -1.16
C TYR A 200 -13.47 10.38 -1.17
N LEU A 201 -13.91 9.69 -0.11
CA LEU A 201 -15.29 9.24 0.06
C LEU A 201 -16.26 10.43 0.11
N LYS A 202 -15.87 11.52 0.77
CA LYS A 202 -16.65 12.76 0.83
C LYS A 202 -16.82 13.40 -0.55
N ASP A 203 -15.76 13.46 -1.36
CA ASP A 203 -15.81 13.97 -2.73
C ASP A 203 -16.73 13.11 -3.61
N LEU A 204 -16.61 11.77 -3.52
CA LEU A 204 -17.49 10.84 -4.22
C LEU A 204 -18.95 11.03 -3.81
N TYR A 205 -19.22 11.23 -2.52
CA TYR A 205 -20.58 11.49 -2.05
C TYR A 205 -21.13 12.81 -2.61
N GLY A 206 -20.31 13.85 -2.72
CA GLY A 206 -20.68 15.10 -3.40
C GLY A 206 -21.10 14.91 -4.86
N ILE A 207 -20.61 13.87 -5.54
CA ILE A 207 -20.98 13.53 -6.93
C ILE A 207 -22.27 12.69 -6.97
N TYR A 208 -22.34 11.66 -6.13
CA TYR A 208 -23.37 10.63 -6.25
C TYR A 208 -24.60 10.87 -5.38
N GLY A 209 -24.43 11.41 -4.17
CA GLY A 209 -25.50 11.59 -3.18
C GLY A 209 -26.08 10.28 -2.62
N ASP A 210 -25.45 9.15 -2.93
CA ASP A 210 -25.87 7.81 -2.53
C ASP A 210 -24.65 6.98 -2.16
N TRP A 211 -24.66 6.39 -0.97
CA TRP A 211 -23.49 5.71 -0.45
C TRP A 211 -23.18 4.38 -1.16
N HIS A 212 -24.19 3.67 -1.67
CA HIS A 212 -23.93 2.46 -2.45
C HIS A 212 -23.23 2.77 -3.78
N LEU A 213 -23.59 3.88 -4.42
CA LEU A 213 -22.87 4.39 -5.59
C LEU A 213 -21.46 4.88 -5.24
N VAL A 214 -21.28 5.52 -4.09
CA VAL A 214 -19.94 5.92 -3.59
C VAL A 214 -19.05 4.70 -3.41
N ILE A 215 -19.54 3.67 -2.71
CA ILE A 215 -18.82 2.42 -2.46
C ILE A 215 -18.47 1.73 -3.79
N ALA A 216 -19.39 1.69 -4.75
CA ALA A 216 -19.10 1.18 -6.09
C ALA A 216 -18.04 2.02 -6.83
N ALA A 217 -18.11 3.35 -6.73
CA ALA A 217 -17.16 4.27 -7.38
C ALA A 217 -15.78 4.24 -6.73
N TYR A 218 -15.70 3.99 -5.42
CA TYR A 218 -14.44 3.81 -4.70
C TYR A 218 -13.66 2.64 -5.28
N ASN A 219 -14.34 1.50 -5.54
CA ASN A 219 -13.72 0.28 -6.06
C ASN A 219 -13.35 0.34 -7.55
N CYS A 220 -14.25 0.84 -8.41
CA CYS A 220 -14.05 0.77 -9.87
C CYS A 220 -13.88 2.12 -10.56
N GLY A 221 -13.81 3.19 -9.78
CA GLY A 221 -13.69 4.56 -10.25
C GLY A 221 -15.03 5.16 -10.70
N PRO A 222 -15.19 6.50 -10.54
CA PRO A 222 -16.42 7.20 -10.89
C PRO A 222 -16.78 7.10 -12.38
N GLY A 223 -15.77 7.01 -13.27
CA GLY A 223 -15.98 6.85 -14.71
C GLY A 223 -16.78 5.59 -15.07
N ASN A 224 -16.56 4.47 -14.38
CA ASN A 224 -17.27 3.21 -14.64
C ASN A 224 -18.69 3.23 -14.09
N VAL A 225 -18.90 3.81 -12.91
CA VAL A 225 -20.25 4.04 -12.35
C VAL A 225 -21.05 4.96 -13.28
N ASN A 226 -20.45 6.04 -13.78
CA ASN A 226 -21.12 6.96 -14.72
C ASN A 226 -21.50 6.28 -16.04
N LYS A 227 -20.67 5.36 -16.56
CA LYS A 227 -21.01 4.52 -17.72
C LYS A 227 -22.22 3.63 -17.42
N ALA A 228 -22.27 3.00 -16.24
CA ALA A 228 -23.38 2.15 -15.82
C ALA A 228 -24.69 2.93 -15.65
N ILE A 229 -24.65 4.11 -15.01
CA ILE A 229 -25.79 5.04 -14.89
C ILE A 229 -26.35 5.37 -16.28
N ARG A 230 -25.50 5.78 -17.23
CA ARG A 230 -25.94 6.08 -18.61
C ARG A 230 -26.60 4.88 -19.29
N ARG A 231 -26.02 3.68 -19.16
CA ARG A 231 -26.57 2.44 -19.75
C ARG A 231 -27.89 1.99 -19.13
N SER A 232 -28.15 2.34 -17.87
CA SER A 232 -29.40 2.03 -17.16
C SER A 232 -30.57 2.97 -17.53
N GLY A 233 -30.34 3.97 -18.38
CA GLY A 233 -31.31 5.04 -18.66
C GLY A 233 -31.30 6.17 -17.62
N GLY A 234 -30.18 6.37 -16.93
CA GLY A 234 -30.00 7.47 -15.97
C GLY A 234 -30.42 7.16 -14.53
N LYS A 235 -30.65 5.89 -14.18
CA LYS A 235 -30.98 5.50 -12.81
C LYS A 235 -29.79 5.75 -11.88
N ARG A 236 -30.05 6.25 -10.67
CA ARG A 236 -29.06 6.59 -9.65
C ARG A 236 -29.27 5.78 -8.38
N ASP A 237 -29.41 4.48 -8.56
CA ASP A 237 -29.50 3.49 -7.48
C ASP A 237 -28.57 2.32 -7.84
N TYR A 238 -27.77 1.86 -6.89
CA TYR A 238 -26.78 0.80 -7.10
C TYR A 238 -27.43 -0.47 -7.64
N TRP A 239 -28.55 -0.90 -7.05
CA TRP A 239 -29.22 -2.15 -7.41
C TRP A 239 -29.83 -2.06 -8.82
N ALA A 240 -30.33 -0.89 -9.20
CA ALA A 240 -30.83 -0.60 -10.53
C ALA A 240 -29.72 -0.60 -11.60
N ILE A 241 -28.51 -0.12 -11.27
CA ILE A 241 -27.38 -0.11 -12.21
C ILE A 241 -26.52 -1.38 -12.15
N TYR A 242 -26.76 -2.25 -11.18
CA TYR A 242 -26.02 -3.48 -10.93
C TYR A 242 -25.74 -4.32 -12.20
N PRO A 243 -26.71 -4.54 -13.11
CA PRO A 243 -26.46 -5.31 -14.34
C PRO A 243 -25.49 -4.65 -15.33
N TYR A 244 -25.23 -3.35 -15.19
CA TYR A 244 -24.40 -2.55 -16.09
C TYR A 244 -23.01 -2.23 -15.53
N LEU A 245 -22.79 -2.48 -14.23
CA LEU A 245 -21.49 -2.33 -13.58
C LEU A 245 -20.49 -3.39 -14.08
N PRO A 246 -19.17 -3.10 -14.03
CA PRO A 246 -18.13 -4.10 -14.22
C PRO A 246 -18.38 -5.32 -13.34
N ARG A 247 -18.04 -6.51 -13.84
CA ARG A 247 -18.35 -7.77 -13.16
C ARG A 247 -17.72 -7.83 -11.77
N GLU A 248 -16.48 -7.36 -11.58
CA GLU A 248 -15.86 -7.32 -10.25
C GLU A 248 -16.53 -6.32 -9.30
N THR A 249 -17.13 -5.22 -9.77
CA THR A 249 -17.74 -4.23 -8.85
C THR A 249 -19.09 -4.70 -8.28
N ARG A 250 -19.75 -5.64 -8.96
CA ARG A 250 -21.07 -6.14 -8.55
C ARG A 250 -21.05 -6.85 -7.19
N GLY A 251 -19.94 -7.44 -6.80
CA GLY A 251 -19.82 -8.08 -5.48
C GLY A 251 -19.53 -7.08 -4.35
N TYR A 252 -19.09 -5.87 -4.67
CA TYR A 252 -18.42 -4.98 -3.72
C TYR A 252 -19.36 -4.35 -2.67
N VAL A 253 -20.55 -3.88 -3.06
CA VAL A 253 -21.56 -3.43 -2.09
C VAL A 253 -22.14 -4.61 -1.29
N PRO A 254 -22.52 -5.75 -1.90
CA PRO A 254 -22.98 -6.91 -1.14
C PRO A 254 -21.99 -7.42 -0.08
N ILE A 255 -20.69 -7.48 -0.40
CA ILE A 255 -19.68 -7.94 0.56
C ILE A 255 -19.44 -6.92 1.67
N PHE A 256 -19.54 -5.62 1.39
CA PHE A 256 -19.51 -4.56 2.40
C PHE A 256 -20.67 -4.68 3.40
N ILE A 257 -21.89 -4.91 2.92
CA ILE A 257 -23.07 -5.15 3.77
C ILE A 257 -22.87 -6.42 4.62
N ALA A 258 -22.32 -7.48 4.03
CA ALA A 258 -22.04 -8.72 4.74
C ALA A 258 -20.97 -8.56 5.83
N ALA A 259 -19.91 -7.76 5.58
CA ALA A 259 -18.90 -7.43 6.59
C ALA A 259 -19.52 -6.66 7.76
N ASN A 260 -20.39 -5.68 7.49
CA ASN A 260 -21.17 -4.98 8.51
C ASN A 260 -21.98 -5.95 9.37
N TYR A 261 -22.74 -6.86 8.73
CA TYR A 261 -23.50 -7.88 9.44
C TYR A 261 -22.61 -8.79 10.29
N ALA A 262 -21.55 -9.35 9.71
CA ALA A 262 -20.68 -10.31 10.37
C ALA A 262 -20.01 -9.71 11.60
N MET A 263 -19.55 -8.46 11.51
CA MET A 263 -18.88 -7.77 12.60
C MET A 263 -19.82 -7.30 13.72
N ASN A 264 -21.13 -7.17 13.46
CA ASN A 264 -22.11 -6.77 14.48
C ASN A 264 -22.86 -7.97 15.11
N TYR A 265 -23.00 -9.07 14.37
CA TYR A 265 -23.73 -10.26 14.81
C TYR A 265 -22.83 -11.50 14.98
N HIS A 266 -21.53 -11.29 15.20
CA HIS A 266 -20.56 -12.39 15.32
C HIS A 266 -20.90 -13.34 16.49
N CYS A 267 -21.37 -12.79 17.62
CA CYS A 267 -21.79 -13.55 18.80
C CYS A 267 -22.91 -14.55 18.48
N GLU A 268 -23.89 -14.16 17.66
CA GLU A 268 -24.98 -15.01 17.23
C GLU A 268 -24.52 -16.12 16.30
N HIS A 269 -23.30 -16.05 15.77
CA HIS A 269 -22.68 -17.14 15.01
C HIS A 269 -21.63 -17.88 15.81
N ASN A 270 -21.56 -17.72 17.14
CA ASN A 270 -20.53 -18.33 17.98
C ASN A 270 -19.10 -17.97 17.52
N VAL A 271 -18.88 -16.73 17.08
CA VAL A 271 -17.55 -16.22 16.74
C VAL A 271 -17.17 -15.15 17.77
N CYS A 272 -16.01 -15.29 18.39
CA CYS A 272 -15.44 -14.34 19.33
C CYS A 272 -14.21 -13.66 18.74
N ALA A 273 -13.85 -12.51 19.31
CA ALA A 273 -12.62 -11.81 18.95
C ALA A 273 -11.41 -12.60 19.44
N GLN A 274 -10.43 -12.81 18.57
CA GLN A 274 -9.13 -13.34 18.97
C GLN A 274 -8.32 -12.24 19.66
N LYS A 275 -7.55 -12.62 20.69
CA LYS A 275 -6.62 -11.71 21.32
C LYS A 275 -5.45 -11.40 20.39
N VAL A 276 -5.27 -10.10 20.09
CA VAL A 276 -4.15 -9.58 19.32
C VAL A 276 -3.22 -8.79 20.24
N ASN A 277 -1.92 -9.06 20.16
CA ASN A 277 -0.88 -8.35 20.89
C ASN A 277 -0.45 -7.10 20.10
N MET A 278 -1.34 -6.11 20.07
CA MET A 278 -1.11 -4.79 19.48
C MET A 278 -0.99 -3.77 20.63
N PRO A 279 0.02 -2.89 20.65
CA PRO A 279 0.17 -1.90 21.72
C PRO A 279 -0.99 -0.89 21.68
N VAL A 280 -1.77 -0.84 22.76
CA VAL A 280 -2.99 -0.02 22.85
C VAL A 280 -2.69 1.46 23.11
N VAL A 281 -1.55 1.76 23.75
CA VAL A 281 -1.15 3.12 24.10
C VAL A 281 0.16 3.45 23.41
N VAL A 282 0.06 4.30 22.39
CA VAL A 282 1.18 4.75 21.56
C VAL A 282 1.29 6.26 21.61
N ASP A 283 2.48 6.77 21.31
CA ASP A 283 2.73 8.19 21.11
C ASP A 283 3.53 8.42 19.82
N THR A 284 3.41 9.62 19.25
CA THR A 284 4.02 9.98 17.98
C THR A 284 5.04 11.10 18.16
N ILE A 285 6.29 10.81 17.83
CA ILE A 285 7.39 11.76 17.90
C ILE A 285 7.76 12.23 16.50
N MET A 286 7.97 13.54 16.34
CA MET A 286 8.44 14.11 15.07
C MET A 286 9.97 14.22 15.10
N THR A 287 10.65 13.65 14.10
CA THR A 287 12.10 13.77 13.94
C THR A 287 12.47 14.33 12.57
N THR A 288 13.50 15.17 12.53
CA THR A 288 14.16 15.61 11.28
C THR A 288 15.39 14.76 10.95
N HIS A 289 15.78 13.88 11.87
CA HIS A 289 16.94 13.01 11.73
C HIS A 289 16.61 11.81 10.87
N ARG A 290 17.61 11.32 10.14
CA ARG A 290 17.51 10.07 9.38
C ARG A 290 17.82 8.93 10.34
N ILE A 291 16.87 8.03 10.54
CA ILE A 291 16.96 6.96 11.55
C ILE A 291 16.59 5.63 10.91
N HIS A 292 17.37 4.59 11.17
CA HIS A 292 17.03 3.21 10.84
C HIS A 292 16.30 2.58 12.03
N LEU A 293 15.24 1.80 11.81
CA LEU A 293 14.44 1.21 12.89
C LEU A 293 15.27 0.28 13.80
N GLU A 294 16.33 -0.34 13.27
CA GLU A 294 17.27 -1.12 14.11
C GLU A 294 17.98 -0.27 15.17
N GLN A 295 18.22 1.02 14.91
CA GLN A 295 18.80 1.94 15.89
C GLN A 295 17.84 2.12 17.08
N LEU A 296 16.56 2.33 16.78
CA LEU A 296 15.49 2.42 17.79
C LEU A 296 15.36 1.09 18.53
N ALA A 297 15.27 -0.01 17.79
CA ALA A 297 15.06 -1.36 18.35
C ALA A 297 16.13 -1.70 19.39
N HIS A 298 17.40 -1.48 19.06
CA HIS A 298 18.51 -1.82 19.94
C HIS A 298 18.61 -0.89 21.16
N VAL A 299 18.53 0.43 20.96
CA VAL A 299 18.78 1.41 22.04
C VAL A 299 17.59 1.50 23.02
N LEU A 300 16.37 1.36 22.51
CA LEU A 300 15.15 1.39 23.31
C LEU A 300 14.76 -0.01 23.81
N ASN A 301 15.42 -1.07 23.33
CA ASN A 301 15.09 -2.46 23.62
C ASN A 301 13.64 -2.83 23.25
N VAL A 302 13.19 -2.38 22.06
CA VAL A 302 11.87 -2.67 21.49
C VAL A 302 12.07 -3.65 20.33
N PRO A 303 11.26 -4.72 20.23
CA PRO A 303 11.32 -5.63 19.07
C PRO A 303 11.13 -4.87 17.75
N ILE A 304 11.98 -5.15 16.76
CA ILE A 304 11.91 -4.46 15.46
C ILE A 304 10.58 -4.70 14.74
N GLU A 305 9.96 -5.86 14.93
CA GLU A 305 8.65 -6.16 14.33
C GLU A 305 7.54 -5.27 14.92
N GLU A 306 7.60 -4.94 16.21
CA GLU A 306 6.68 -4.00 16.83
C GLU A 306 6.86 -2.59 16.25
N LEU A 307 8.11 -2.16 16.04
CA LEU A 307 8.39 -0.88 15.36
C LEU A 307 7.88 -0.85 13.92
N ARG A 308 8.04 -1.94 13.16
CA ARG A 308 7.53 -2.05 11.78
C ARG A 308 6.00 -2.06 11.74
N MET A 309 5.36 -2.72 12.69
CA MET A 309 3.91 -2.73 12.86
C MET A 309 3.38 -1.31 13.12
N LEU A 310 4.04 -0.56 14.00
CA LEU A 310 3.64 0.81 14.34
C LEU A 310 3.98 1.83 13.25
N ASN A 311 4.98 1.51 12.40
CA ASN A 311 5.47 2.41 11.37
C ASN A 311 5.50 1.75 9.97
N PRO A 312 4.35 1.25 9.47
CA PRO A 312 4.25 0.47 8.23
C PRO A 312 4.58 1.28 6.97
N GLN A 313 4.64 2.62 7.06
CA GLN A 313 4.99 3.52 5.97
C GLN A 313 6.46 3.46 5.56
N TYR A 314 7.37 2.98 6.42
CA TYR A 314 8.81 2.96 6.14
C TYR A 314 9.25 1.68 5.44
N ARG A 315 9.37 1.76 4.11
CA ARG A 315 9.58 0.60 3.21
C ARG A 315 10.91 -0.14 3.40
N ARG A 316 11.88 0.51 4.02
CA ARG A 316 13.27 0.04 4.15
C ARG A 316 13.78 0.14 5.57
N ASP A 317 12.86 0.16 6.54
CA ASP A 317 13.18 0.42 7.95
C ASP A 317 13.93 1.73 8.16
N VAL A 318 13.77 2.70 7.25
CA VAL A 318 14.47 3.98 7.30
C VAL A 318 13.44 5.10 7.32
N ILE A 319 13.42 5.84 8.42
CA ILE A 319 12.80 7.15 8.52
C ILE A 319 13.69 8.11 7.72
N PRO A 320 13.20 8.72 6.62
CA PRO A 320 14.05 9.45 5.70
C PRO A 320 14.81 10.58 6.38
N GLY A 321 14.14 11.37 7.22
CA GLY A 321 14.71 12.60 7.79
C GLY A 321 15.33 13.49 6.71
N ASN A 322 16.42 14.18 7.05
CA ASN A 322 17.15 15.11 6.17
C ASN A 322 16.42 16.46 5.99
N GLY A 323 16.01 17.08 7.09
CA GLY A 323 15.46 18.43 7.12
C GLY A 323 13.95 18.53 6.98
N LYS A 324 13.28 17.51 6.44
CA LYS A 324 11.82 17.32 6.59
C LYS A 324 11.55 16.47 7.82
N ALA A 325 10.58 16.89 8.64
CA ALA A 325 10.15 16.13 9.80
C ALA A 325 9.24 14.95 9.40
N TYR A 326 9.49 13.79 9.99
CA TYR A 326 8.71 12.56 9.83
C TYR A 326 8.32 12.00 11.21
N SER A 327 7.17 11.33 11.27
CA SER A 327 6.61 10.76 12.50
C SER A 327 7.22 9.40 12.84
N ILE A 328 7.47 9.15 14.11
CA ILE A 328 7.79 7.84 14.66
C ILE A 328 6.71 7.52 15.68
N CYS A 329 5.95 6.47 15.44
CA CYS A 329 5.01 5.91 16.40
C CYS A 329 5.74 4.88 17.27
N LEU A 330 5.68 5.07 18.59
CA LEU A 330 6.28 4.19 19.59
C LEU A 330 5.23 3.86 20.65
N PRO A 331 5.32 2.72 21.36
CA PRO A 331 4.52 2.52 22.55
C PRO A 331 4.87 3.62 23.56
N ALA A 332 3.86 4.17 24.25
CA ALA A 332 4.01 5.42 25.01
C ALA A 332 5.14 5.36 26.06
N SER A 333 5.37 4.19 26.68
CA SER A 333 6.46 3.97 27.63
C SER A 333 7.87 4.17 27.04
N TYR A 334 8.03 4.02 25.73
CA TYR A 334 9.30 4.19 25.02
C TYR A 334 9.46 5.55 24.35
N ALA A 335 8.37 6.33 24.23
CA ALA A 335 8.41 7.65 23.64
C ALA A 335 9.27 8.61 24.48
N GLU A 336 9.06 8.64 25.81
CA GLU A 336 9.88 9.40 26.74
C GLU A 336 11.35 8.92 26.71
N LEU A 337 11.56 7.61 26.69
CA LEU A 337 12.89 7.02 26.63
C LEU A 337 13.65 7.40 25.34
N TYR A 338 12.95 7.52 24.21
CA TYR A 338 13.55 8.00 22.96
C TYR A 338 14.05 9.44 23.10
N ILE A 339 13.29 10.32 23.76
CA ILE A 339 13.68 11.72 23.95
C ILE A 339 15.00 11.78 24.75
N ASP A 340 15.12 11.00 25.82
CA ASP A 340 16.32 10.96 26.66
C ASP A 340 17.52 10.35 25.93
N LYS A 341 17.29 9.34 25.08
CA LYS A 341 18.33 8.57 24.39
C LYS A 341 18.53 8.94 22.92
N GLU A 342 17.97 10.06 22.45
CA GLU A 342 17.98 10.40 21.02
C GLU A 342 19.40 10.38 20.44
N GLN A 343 20.38 10.96 21.16
CA GLN A 343 21.78 10.98 20.72
C GLN A 343 22.40 9.58 20.65
N GLU A 344 22.06 8.69 21.57
CA GLU A 344 22.52 7.30 21.55
C GLU A 344 21.91 6.51 20.38
N VAL A 345 20.61 6.72 20.11
CA VAL A 345 19.93 6.17 18.92
C VAL A 345 20.66 6.59 17.66
N LEU A 346 20.91 7.89 17.50
CA LEU A 346 21.57 8.43 16.31
C LEU A 346 23.00 7.91 16.14
N ALA A 347 23.71 7.64 17.23
CA ALA A 347 25.09 7.14 17.21
C ALA A 347 25.18 5.62 16.94
N TYR A 348 24.19 4.83 17.34
CA TYR A 348 24.25 3.37 17.21
C TYR A 348 24.38 2.93 15.75
N LYS A 349 25.52 2.32 15.41
CA LYS A 349 25.85 1.81 14.07
C LYS A 349 25.55 2.79 12.92
N ALA A 350 25.70 4.09 13.17
CA ALA A 350 25.35 5.13 12.18
C ALA A 350 26.06 4.92 10.83
N ASP A 351 27.33 4.49 10.88
CA ASP A 351 28.12 4.28 9.67
C ASP A 351 27.64 3.09 8.82
N GLU A 352 27.19 2.01 9.47
CA GLU A 352 26.73 0.78 8.83
C GLU A 352 25.30 0.94 8.29
N LEU A 353 24.40 1.51 9.11
CA LEU A 353 22.97 1.57 8.83
C LEU A 353 22.56 2.79 8.00
N ILE A 354 23.22 3.94 8.17
CA ILE A 354 22.83 5.21 7.53
C ILE A 354 23.85 5.70 6.49
N ASN A 355 25.16 5.63 6.78
CA ASN A 355 26.22 6.23 5.95
C ASN A 355 26.70 5.35 4.79
N ASN A 356 25.77 5.03 3.88
CA ASN A 356 26.14 4.69 2.50
C ASN A 356 26.06 5.89 1.53
N ARG A 357 25.69 7.09 2.03
CA ARG A 357 25.77 8.32 1.22
C ARG A 357 27.19 8.87 1.27
N ARG A 358 27.94 8.64 0.19
CA ARG A 358 29.12 9.44 -0.10
C ARG A 358 28.64 10.87 -0.40
N ALA A 359 28.81 11.80 0.53
CA ALA A 359 28.45 13.22 0.35
C ALA A 359 29.17 13.81 -0.86
N GLU A 360 30.42 13.38 -1.05
CA GLU A 360 31.18 13.60 -2.25
C GLU A 360 31.77 12.26 -2.68
N ILE A 361 31.51 11.86 -3.92
CA ILE A 361 32.34 10.87 -4.58
C ILE A 361 33.42 11.69 -5.26
N ASN A 362 34.63 11.65 -4.72
CA ASN A 362 35.78 11.88 -5.55
C ASN A 362 35.73 10.78 -6.61
N MET A 363 35.16 11.09 -7.79
CA MET A 363 35.53 10.34 -8.97
C MET A 363 37.04 10.45 -8.97
N ALA A 364 37.74 9.33 -8.79
CA ALA A 364 39.14 9.31 -9.15
C ALA A 364 39.16 9.98 -10.51
N GLN A 365 39.82 11.15 -10.63
CA GLN A 365 40.18 11.65 -11.94
C GLN A 365 40.80 10.43 -12.55
N GLN A 366 40.17 9.87 -13.59
CA GLN A 366 40.93 9.06 -14.50
C GLN A 366 42.07 10.00 -14.84
N SER A 367 43.25 9.74 -14.29
CA SER A 367 44.50 10.20 -14.84
C SER A 367 44.36 9.80 -16.30
N GLY A 368 43.92 10.76 -17.12
CA GLY A 368 43.30 10.46 -18.40
C GLY A 368 44.29 9.60 -19.13
N HIS A 369 43.89 8.36 -19.51
CA HIS A 369 44.81 7.27 -19.86
C HIS A 369 46.14 7.82 -20.36
N VAL A 370 47.08 8.01 -19.44
CA VAL A 370 48.46 8.20 -19.80
C VAL A 370 48.82 6.79 -20.17
N TYR A 371 48.64 6.45 -21.45
CA TYR A 371 49.32 5.33 -22.06
C TYR A 371 50.78 5.49 -21.68
N GLY A 372 51.18 4.78 -20.62
CA GLY A 372 52.58 4.70 -20.26
C GLY A 372 53.26 4.20 -21.51
N ASN A 373 54.28 4.90 -21.99
CA ASN A 373 55.07 4.51 -23.15
C ASN A 373 55.87 3.22 -22.84
N GLY A 374 55.19 2.13 -22.54
CA GLY A 374 55.71 0.82 -22.21
C GLY A 374 55.49 -0.13 -23.38
N VAL A 375 56.58 -0.60 -23.97
CA VAL A 375 56.54 -1.64 -25.01
C VAL A 375 56.70 -3.00 -24.35
N ILE A 376 55.70 -3.86 -24.46
CA ILE A 376 55.79 -5.27 -24.07
C ILE A 376 56.21 -6.09 -25.29
N TYR A 377 57.16 -7.00 -25.09
CA TYR A 377 57.58 -7.97 -26.10
C TYR A 377 56.97 -9.34 -25.79
N TYR A 378 56.04 -9.80 -26.62
CA TYR A 378 55.34 -11.07 -26.46
C TYR A 378 55.86 -12.14 -27.42
N LYS A 379 56.37 -13.26 -26.91
CA LYS A 379 56.81 -14.39 -27.73
C LYS A 379 55.63 -15.33 -28.04
N VAL A 380 55.29 -15.46 -29.32
CA VAL A 380 54.19 -16.29 -29.83
C VAL A 380 54.44 -17.77 -29.49
N LYS A 381 53.45 -18.42 -28.88
CA LYS A 381 53.47 -19.86 -28.54
C LYS A 381 52.61 -20.66 -29.53
N SER A 382 52.81 -21.98 -29.58
CA SER A 382 51.95 -22.88 -30.36
C SER A 382 50.48 -22.69 -29.97
N GLY A 383 49.60 -22.58 -30.95
CA GLY A 383 48.16 -22.33 -30.76
C GLY A 383 47.75 -20.87 -30.54
N ASN A 384 48.67 -19.90 -30.54
CA ASN A 384 48.30 -18.48 -30.43
C ASN A 384 47.77 -17.90 -31.75
N THR A 385 46.77 -17.03 -31.65
CA THR A 385 46.23 -16.24 -32.76
C THR A 385 46.38 -14.75 -32.47
N LEU A 386 46.42 -13.92 -33.52
CA LEU A 386 46.44 -12.46 -33.36
C LEU A 386 45.25 -11.94 -32.54
N GLY A 387 44.06 -12.54 -32.75
CA GLY A 387 42.85 -12.20 -32.00
C GLY A 387 42.98 -12.48 -30.51
N GLY A 388 43.46 -13.68 -30.15
CA GLY A 388 43.65 -14.05 -28.75
C GLY A 388 44.71 -13.19 -28.05
N ILE A 389 45.80 -12.86 -28.75
CA ILE A 389 46.84 -11.96 -28.20
C ILE A 389 46.30 -10.55 -28.04
N ALA A 390 45.63 -10.00 -29.06
CA ALA A 390 45.06 -8.65 -29.02
C ALA A 390 44.05 -8.51 -27.87
N GLN A 391 43.15 -9.49 -27.70
CA GLN A 391 42.20 -9.53 -26.60
C GLN A 391 42.89 -9.61 -25.23
N LYS A 392 43.91 -10.48 -25.09
CA LYS A 392 44.68 -10.63 -23.84
C LYS A 392 45.31 -9.31 -23.40
N TYR A 393 45.82 -8.52 -24.33
CA TYR A 393 46.48 -7.25 -24.07
C TYR A 393 45.57 -6.03 -24.24
N ARG A 394 44.26 -6.23 -24.44
CA ARG A 394 43.24 -5.17 -24.62
C ARG A 394 43.59 -4.17 -25.74
N VAL A 395 44.21 -4.64 -26.82
CA VAL A 395 44.50 -3.85 -28.03
C VAL A 395 43.68 -4.39 -29.20
N SER A 396 43.50 -3.60 -30.25
CA SER A 396 42.88 -4.13 -31.47
C SER A 396 43.88 -4.96 -32.29
N VAL A 397 43.37 -5.96 -33.02
CA VAL A 397 44.19 -6.73 -33.97
C VAL A 397 44.84 -5.82 -35.01
N ALA A 398 44.15 -4.74 -35.42
CA ALA A 398 44.67 -3.75 -36.35
C ALA A 398 45.90 -3.01 -35.79
N GLN A 399 45.85 -2.58 -34.52
CA GLN A 399 47.00 -1.96 -33.83
C GLN A 399 48.17 -2.95 -33.70
N LEU A 400 47.90 -4.17 -33.23
CA LEU A 400 48.91 -5.21 -33.08
C LEU A 400 49.61 -5.52 -34.41
N LYS A 401 48.84 -5.59 -35.51
CA LYS A 401 49.37 -5.76 -36.87
C LYS A 401 50.21 -4.58 -37.31
N LYS A 402 49.74 -3.35 -37.06
CA LYS A 402 50.45 -2.10 -37.41
C LYS A 402 51.81 -2.02 -36.73
N TRP A 403 51.89 -2.31 -35.43
CA TRP A 403 53.12 -2.25 -34.65
C TRP A 403 54.17 -3.28 -35.05
N ASN A 404 53.74 -4.40 -35.61
CA ASN A 404 54.59 -5.53 -35.98
C ASN A 404 54.73 -5.72 -37.49
N ASN A 405 54.24 -4.74 -38.29
CA ASN A 405 54.25 -4.76 -39.76
C ASN A 405 53.65 -6.05 -40.37
N ILE A 406 52.56 -6.56 -39.78
CA ILE A 406 51.90 -7.79 -40.23
C ILE A 406 50.77 -7.42 -41.19
N LYS A 407 50.90 -7.80 -42.47
CA LYS A 407 49.87 -7.51 -43.49
C LYS A 407 48.71 -8.52 -43.46
N GLY A 408 48.99 -9.79 -43.18
CA GLY A 408 47.99 -10.89 -43.13
C GLY A 408 47.52 -11.25 -41.72
N THR A 409 47.17 -12.52 -41.50
CA THR A 409 46.78 -13.09 -40.20
C THR A 409 47.81 -14.05 -39.62
N THR A 410 48.84 -14.39 -40.40
CA THR A 410 49.85 -15.39 -40.04
C THR A 410 50.87 -14.83 -39.04
N ILE A 411 51.05 -15.56 -37.94
CA ILE A 411 52.15 -15.37 -36.97
C ILE A 411 52.86 -16.71 -36.76
N ARG A 412 54.18 -16.68 -36.53
CA ARG A 412 54.99 -17.91 -36.35
C ARG A 412 55.27 -18.17 -34.88
N VAL A 413 55.26 -19.44 -34.47
CA VAL A 413 55.69 -19.83 -33.13
C VAL A 413 57.14 -19.40 -32.91
N GLY A 414 57.40 -18.75 -31.78
CA GLY A 414 58.69 -18.15 -31.43
C GLY A 414 58.88 -16.71 -31.88
N GLN A 415 58.00 -16.15 -32.74
CA GLN A 415 58.03 -14.75 -33.15
C GLN A 415 57.77 -13.83 -31.95
N THR A 416 58.54 -12.75 -31.82
CA THR A 416 58.29 -11.74 -30.77
C THR A 416 57.49 -10.56 -31.34
N LEU A 417 56.37 -10.24 -30.71
CA LEU A 417 55.49 -9.12 -31.06
C LEU A 417 55.66 -7.97 -30.08
N LYS A 418 55.81 -6.75 -30.60
CA LYS A 418 55.75 -5.48 -29.87
C LYS A 418 54.29 -5.10 -29.62
N ILE A 419 53.95 -4.89 -28.35
CA ILE A 419 52.61 -4.50 -27.91
C ILE A 419 52.76 -3.21 -27.10
N TYR A 420 52.16 -2.14 -27.58
CA TYR A 420 52.05 -0.89 -26.84
C TYR A 420 50.76 -0.95 -26.04
N HIS A 421 50.77 -0.50 -24.79
CA HIS A 421 49.63 -0.60 -23.89
C HIS A 421 49.46 0.66 -23.05
#